data_AF-A0A2R5EZV3-F1
#
_entry.id   AF-A0A2R5EZV3-F1
#
_cell.length_a   1.000
_cell.length_b   1.000
_cell.length_c   1.000
_cell.angle_alpha   90.00
_cell.angle_beta   90.00
_cell.angle_gamma   90.00
#
_symmetry.space_group_name_H-M   'P 1'
#
loop_
_entity.id
_entity.type
_entity.pdbx_description
1 polymer ?
#
loop_
_entity_poly.entity_id
_entity_poly.type
_entity_poly.pdbx_seq_one_letter_code
_entity_poly.pdbx_strand_id
1 'polypeptide(L)'
;MNMNKTYAELLSQYIEESNLSLGEISSNLAMKNIKVDRSYISKLKNGNKPPASEEVTKALADITGGDYKKLLIAAQMEKMKPVWDDLGEEGFEEFLNSVIGHMVTREHFVEEFNSKLEAQCKAEGTVYKPYNAEEIKKHFERVSLDDKIILSQFFSYNHDRDNKTYTVVPYNKLPSSDSKEKNLESEYKRIYDELGFGDSPPNEEELLTLKIALNSYRMGRNIRE
;
A
#
# COMPACT_ATOMS: atom_id res chain seq x y z
N MET A 1 2.56 -11.30 -16.31
CA MET A 1 1.37 -11.04 -15.45
C MET A 1 0.22 -10.53 -16.35
N ASN A 2 -1.06 -10.89 -16.13
CA ASN A 2 -2.13 -10.53 -17.09
C ASN A 2 -2.79 -9.20 -16.73
N MET A 3 -2.08 -8.09 -16.94
CA MET A 3 -2.44 -6.73 -16.49
C MET A 3 -3.52 -6.01 -17.32
N ASN A 4 -4.49 -6.77 -17.85
CA ASN A 4 -5.47 -6.28 -18.82
C ASN A 4 -6.79 -5.76 -18.20
N LYS A 5 -6.86 -5.55 -16.89
CA LYS A 5 -8.04 -4.97 -16.24
C LYS A 5 -7.68 -3.82 -15.30
N THR A 6 -8.30 -2.68 -15.54
CA THR A 6 -8.36 -1.53 -14.65
C THR A 6 -9.12 -1.87 -13.36
N TYR A 7 -8.93 -1.05 -12.32
CA TYR A 7 -9.72 -1.07 -11.09
C TYR A 7 -11.22 -0.97 -11.40
N ALA A 8 -11.60 -0.11 -12.36
CA ALA A 8 -12.98 0.08 -12.77
C ALA A 8 -13.59 -1.19 -13.40
N GLU A 9 -12.90 -1.82 -14.35
CA GLU A 9 -13.36 -3.05 -15.01
C GLU A 9 -13.44 -4.23 -14.02
N LEU A 10 -12.45 -4.37 -13.15
CA LEU A 10 -12.42 -5.42 -12.14
C LEU A 10 -13.50 -5.23 -11.07
N LEU A 11 -13.73 -3.99 -10.63
CA LEU A 11 -14.83 -3.66 -9.72
C LEU A 11 -16.20 -3.87 -10.38
N SER A 12 -16.38 -3.53 -11.66
CA SER A 12 -17.64 -3.78 -12.37
C SER A 12 -17.92 -5.28 -12.45
N GLN A 13 -16.90 -6.09 -12.80
CA GLN A 13 -17.01 -7.56 -12.78
C GLN A 13 -17.46 -8.08 -11.41
N TYR A 14 -16.82 -7.65 -10.32
CA TYR A 14 -17.18 -8.12 -8.98
C TYR A 14 -18.60 -7.71 -8.57
N ILE A 15 -19.03 -6.50 -8.94
CA ILE A 15 -20.41 -6.05 -8.70
C ILE A 15 -21.41 -6.92 -9.49
N GLU A 16 -21.12 -7.19 -10.77
CA GLU A 16 -21.96 -8.02 -11.64
C GLU A 16 -22.05 -9.47 -11.15
N GLU A 17 -20.92 -10.08 -10.76
CA GLU A 17 -20.85 -11.44 -10.20
C GLU A 17 -21.54 -11.56 -8.83
N SER A 18 -21.51 -10.51 -8.01
CA SER A 18 -22.15 -10.49 -6.69
C SER A 18 -23.68 -10.52 -6.73
N ASN A 19 -24.28 -10.17 -7.89
CA ASN A 19 -25.72 -9.94 -8.07
C ASN A 19 -26.33 -8.85 -7.15
N LEU A 20 -25.51 -8.05 -6.46
CA LEU A 20 -25.96 -6.96 -5.60
C LEU A 20 -26.19 -5.67 -6.40
N SER A 21 -27.28 -4.96 -6.11
CA SER A 21 -27.45 -3.59 -6.59
C SER A 21 -26.47 -2.64 -5.89
N LEU A 22 -26.12 -1.52 -6.55
CA LEU A 22 -25.33 -0.45 -5.93
C LEU A 22 -25.97 0.09 -4.64
N GLY A 23 -27.28 -0.08 -4.47
CA GLY A 23 -28.01 0.29 -3.26
C GLY A 23 -27.79 -0.64 -2.08
N GLU A 24 -27.71 -1.95 -2.33
CA GLU A 24 -27.37 -2.95 -1.31
C GLU A 24 -25.90 -2.82 -0.91
N ILE A 25 -24.99 -2.65 -1.89
CA ILE A 25 -23.57 -2.40 -1.61
C ILE A 25 -23.37 -1.14 -0.75
N SER A 26 -24.01 -0.03 -1.10
CA SER A 26 -23.97 1.21 -0.31
C SER A 26 -24.52 1.02 1.11
N SER A 27 -25.57 0.22 1.28
CA SER A 27 -26.14 -0.11 2.59
C SER A 27 -25.20 -1.01 3.42
N ASN A 28 -24.58 -2.01 2.80
CA ASN A 28 -23.61 -2.91 3.41
C ASN A 28 -22.32 -2.17 3.83
N LEU A 29 -21.88 -1.18 3.04
CA LEU A 29 -20.76 -0.28 3.42
C LEU A 29 -21.12 0.58 4.63
N ALA A 30 -22.34 1.13 4.68
CA ALA A 30 -22.81 1.91 5.83
C ALA A 30 -22.87 1.08 7.13
N MET A 31 -23.22 -0.21 7.06
CA MET A 31 -23.15 -1.14 8.20
C MET A 31 -21.72 -1.37 8.71
N LYS A 32 -20.69 -1.13 7.87
CA LYS A 32 -19.27 -1.11 8.25
C LYS A 32 -18.75 0.29 8.64
N ASN A 33 -19.65 1.25 8.89
CA ASN A 33 -19.36 2.69 9.08
C ASN A 33 -18.72 3.43 7.88
N ILE A 34 -18.63 2.79 6.71
CA ILE A 34 -18.07 3.39 5.49
C ILE A 34 -19.17 4.12 4.73
N LYS A 35 -19.17 5.46 4.82
CA LYS A 35 -20.18 6.33 4.19
C LYS A 35 -19.89 6.55 2.71
N VAL A 36 -20.32 5.61 1.88
CA VAL A 36 -20.19 5.65 0.42
C VAL A 36 -21.56 5.47 -0.24
N ASP A 37 -21.95 6.42 -1.09
CA ASP A 37 -23.25 6.41 -1.78
C ASP A 37 -23.22 5.67 -3.14
N ARG A 38 -24.41 5.41 -3.69
CA ARG A 38 -24.61 4.73 -4.98
C ARG A 38 -23.95 5.46 -6.16
N SER A 39 -23.87 6.80 -6.12
CA SER A 39 -23.29 7.65 -7.17
C SER A 39 -21.77 7.54 -7.18
N TYR A 40 -21.15 7.49 -6.00
CA TYR A 40 -19.71 7.26 -5.84
C TYR A 40 -19.31 5.86 -6.35
N ILE A 41 -20.03 4.80 -5.96
CA ILE A 41 -19.76 3.44 -6.46
C ILE A 41 -19.94 3.37 -7.98
N SER A 42 -21.01 3.98 -8.52
CA SER A 42 -21.24 4.09 -9.97
C SER A 42 -20.08 4.79 -10.69
N LYS A 43 -19.54 5.87 -10.13
CA LYS A 43 -18.38 6.57 -10.70
C LYS A 43 -17.11 5.70 -10.68
N LEU A 44 -16.86 4.96 -9.60
CA LEU A 44 -15.73 4.03 -9.50
C LEU A 44 -15.80 2.91 -10.56
N LYS A 45 -16.91 2.15 -10.62
CA LYS A 45 -17.04 1.03 -11.59
C LYS A 45 -17.07 1.45 -13.06
N ASN A 46 -17.17 2.74 -13.33
CA ASN A 46 -17.20 3.31 -14.67
C ASN A 46 -15.92 4.12 -14.99
N GLY A 47 -14.89 4.09 -14.14
CA GLY A 47 -13.62 4.82 -14.34
C GLY A 47 -13.74 6.35 -14.21
N ASN A 48 -14.90 6.88 -13.84
CA ASN A 48 -15.18 8.31 -13.67
C ASN A 48 -14.70 8.87 -12.33
N LYS A 49 -14.05 8.04 -11.51
CA LYS A 49 -13.22 8.45 -10.37
C LYS A 49 -11.98 7.56 -10.29
N PRO A 50 -10.86 8.09 -9.75
CA PRO A 50 -9.68 7.28 -9.46
C PRO A 50 -10.02 6.18 -8.44
N PRO A 51 -9.18 5.14 -8.33
CA PRO A 51 -9.34 4.06 -7.36
C PRO A 51 -9.56 4.56 -5.93
N ALA A 52 -10.33 3.82 -5.14
CA ALA A 52 -10.70 4.20 -3.79
C ALA A 52 -9.52 4.02 -2.79
N SER A 53 -9.73 4.39 -1.53
CA SER A 53 -8.77 4.07 -0.45
C SER A 53 -8.64 2.55 -0.23
N GLU A 54 -7.57 2.09 0.43
CA GLU A 54 -7.38 0.68 0.81
C GLU A 54 -8.61 0.14 1.56
N GLU A 55 -9.13 0.92 2.51
CA GLU A 55 -10.31 0.61 3.33
C GLU A 55 -11.59 0.41 2.49
N VAL A 56 -11.90 1.35 1.60
CA VAL A 56 -13.09 1.25 0.73
C VAL A 56 -12.92 0.14 -0.30
N THR A 57 -11.72 -0.02 -0.86
CA THR A 57 -11.36 -1.09 -1.80
C THR A 57 -11.56 -2.48 -1.17
N LYS A 58 -11.05 -2.66 0.04
CA LYS A 58 -11.23 -3.89 0.83
C LYS A 58 -12.69 -4.16 1.13
N ALA A 59 -13.42 -3.16 1.61
CA ALA A 59 -14.83 -3.32 1.94
C ALA A 59 -15.70 -3.62 0.70
N LEU A 60 -15.40 -3.03 -0.47
CA LEU A 60 -16.04 -3.36 -1.75
C LEU A 60 -15.78 -4.81 -2.15
N ALA A 61 -14.52 -5.27 -2.10
CA ALA A 61 -14.17 -6.67 -2.39
C ALA A 61 -14.87 -7.64 -1.42
N ASP A 62 -14.79 -7.39 -0.10
CA ASP A 62 -15.47 -8.19 0.94
C ASP A 62 -16.98 -8.33 0.68
N ILE A 63 -17.66 -7.23 0.29
CA ILE A 63 -19.12 -7.21 0.08
C ILE A 63 -19.52 -7.89 -1.24
N THR A 64 -18.69 -7.76 -2.27
CA THR A 64 -18.96 -8.35 -3.60
C THR A 64 -18.48 -9.80 -3.73
N GLY A 65 -17.73 -10.32 -2.75
CA GLY A 65 -17.06 -11.62 -2.84
C GLY A 65 -15.82 -11.62 -3.73
N GLY A 66 -15.35 -10.43 -4.13
CA GLY A 66 -14.19 -10.23 -5.00
C GLY A 66 -12.84 -10.42 -4.29
N ASP A 67 -11.79 -10.59 -5.10
CA ASP A 67 -10.42 -10.72 -4.61
C ASP A 67 -9.82 -9.35 -4.31
N TYR A 68 -9.79 -9.00 -3.01
CA TYR A 68 -9.19 -7.76 -2.50
C TYR A 68 -7.75 -7.53 -3.01
N LYS A 69 -6.91 -8.57 -3.09
CA LYS A 69 -5.52 -8.39 -3.55
C LYS A 69 -5.50 -7.91 -5.00
N LYS A 70 -6.26 -8.56 -5.88
CA LYS A 70 -6.32 -8.19 -7.31
C LYS A 70 -6.87 -6.77 -7.49
N LEU A 71 -7.90 -6.40 -6.73
CA LEU A 71 -8.49 -5.06 -6.80
C LEU A 71 -7.52 -3.98 -6.29
N LEU A 72 -6.75 -4.28 -5.25
CA LEU A 72 -5.70 -3.39 -4.75
C LEU A 72 -4.54 -3.26 -5.75
N ILE A 73 -4.09 -4.36 -6.37
CA ILE A 73 -3.04 -4.34 -7.41
C ILE A 73 -3.49 -3.46 -8.58
N ALA A 74 -4.73 -3.63 -9.07
CA ALA A 74 -5.29 -2.76 -10.11
C ALA A 74 -5.33 -1.28 -9.68
N ALA A 75 -5.69 -0.99 -8.43
CA ALA A 75 -5.69 0.36 -7.87
C ALA A 75 -4.30 1.02 -7.85
N GLN A 76 -3.25 0.27 -7.51
CA GLN A 76 -1.88 0.81 -7.46
C GLN A 76 -1.25 0.89 -8.86
N MET A 77 -1.53 -0.08 -9.73
CA MET A 77 -1.07 -0.04 -11.12
C MET A 77 -1.59 1.16 -11.90
N GLU A 78 -2.85 1.58 -11.69
CA GLU A 78 -3.36 2.82 -12.30
C GLU A 78 -2.59 4.07 -11.85
N LYS A 79 -2.22 4.17 -10.56
CA LYS A 79 -1.44 5.30 -10.03
C LYS A 79 0.00 5.30 -10.56
N MET A 80 0.61 4.13 -10.63
CA MET A 80 1.99 3.94 -11.09
C MET A 80 2.12 3.79 -12.60
N LYS A 81 1.00 3.85 -13.36
CA LYS A 81 1.01 3.70 -14.82
C LYS A 81 2.04 4.58 -15.55
N PRO A 82 2.28 5.86 -15.18
CA PRO A 82 3.35 6.64 -15.79
C PRO A 82 4.75 6.04 -15.59
N VAL A 83 5.04 5.52 -14.38
CA VAL A 83 6.30 4.84 -14.06
C VAL A 83 6.46 3.58 -14.90
N TRP A 84 5.38 2.78 -15.00
CA TRP A 84 5.36 1.57 -15.82
C TRP A 84 5.55 1.86 -17.31
N ASP A 85 4.86 2.87 -17.83
CA ASP A 85 4.91 3.24 -19.25
C ASP A 85 6.29 3.78 -19.66
N ASP A 86 7.02 4.43 -18.75
CA ASP A 86 8.38 4.93 -18.98
C ASP A 86 9.47 3.86 -18.81
N LEU A 87 9.32 2.93 -17.86
CA LEU A 87 10.38 1.97 -17.48
C LEU A 87 10.19 0.54 -18.03
N GLY A 88 8.98 0.16 -18.44
CA GLY A 88 8.63 -1.24 -18.76
C GLY A 88 8.63 -2.17 -17.54
N GLU A 89 8.36 -3.46 -17.75
CA GLU A 89 8.22 -4.45 -16.66
C GLU A 89 9.50 -4.61 -15.84
N GLU A 90 10.65 -4.82 -16.49
CA GLU A 90 11.95 -5.01 -15.82
C GLU A 90 12.38 -3.75 -15.05
N GLY A 91 12.37 -2.59 -15.69
CA GLY A 91 12.76 -1.32 -15.06
C GLY A 91 11.81 -0.88 -13.94
N PHE A 92 10.52 -1.22 -14.05
CA PHE A 92 9.54 -0.98 -12.99
C PHE A 92 9.78 -1.88 -11.76
N GLU A 93 10.14 -3.15 -11.96
CA GLU A 93 10.53 -4.03 -10.85
C GLU A 93 11.83 -3.56 -10.18
N GLU A 94 12.84 -3.14 -10.95
CA GLU A 94 14.06 -2.53 -10.43
C GLU A 94 13.77 -1.25 -9.63
N PHE A 95 12.86 -0.40 -10.12
CA PHE A 95 12.40 0.79 -9.41
C PHE A 95 11.77 0.45 -8.06
N LEU A 96 10.85 -0.52 -8.00
CA LEU A 96 10.25 -0.96 -6.73
C LEU A 96 11.30 -1.57 -5.79
N ASN A 97 12.23 -2.38 -6.30
CA ASN A 97 13.35 -2.94 -5.53
C ASN A 97 14.24 -1.83 -4.95
N SER A 98 14.48 -0.74 -5.69
CA SER A 98 15.27 0.41 -5.25
C SER A 98 14.58 1.19 -4.13
N VAL A 99 13.28 1.51 -4.30
CA VAL A 99 12.46 2.22 -3.30
C VAL A 99 12.38 1.42 -2.01
N ILE A 100 11.97 0.14 -2.09
CA ILE A 100 11.83 -0.73 -0.93
C ILE A 100 13.21 -0.98 -0.30
N GLY A 101 14.23 -1.24 -1.12
CA GLY A 101 15.62 -1.44 -0.69
C GLY A 101 16.17 -0.27 0.12
N HIS A 102 15.93 0.97 -0.30
CA HIS A 102 16.33 2.15 0.47
C HIS A 102 15.62 2.19 1.84
N MET A 103 14.31 1.94 1.87
CA MET A 103 13.54 2.00 3.12
C MET A 103 13.95 0.94 4.14
N VAL A 104 14.15 -0.30 3.71
CA VAL A 104 14.47 -1.41 4.63
C VAL A 104 15.92 -1.39 5.14
N THR A 105 16.72 -0.45 4.64
CA THR A 105 18.05 -0.14 5.19
C THR A 105 18.05 0.93 6.29
N ARG A 106 16.89 1.52 6.61
CA ARG A 106 16.75 2.47 7.73
C ARG A 106 16.75 1.72 9.06
N GLU A 107 17.50 2.23 10.03
CA GLU A 107 17.71 1.58 11.33
C GLU A 107 16.39 1.32 12.07
N HIS A 108 15.53 2.33 12.22
CA HIS A 108 14.22 2.19 12.86
C HIS A 108 13.38 1.08 12.22
N PHE A 109 13.32 1.01 10.88
CA PHE A 109 12.59 -0.05 10.18
C PHE A 109 13.12 -1.45 10.56
N VAL A 110 14.44 -1.62 10.63
CA VAL A 110 15.07 -2.89 11.00
C VAL A 110 14.79 -3.24 12.47
N GLU A 111 14.89 -2.29 13.39
CA GLU A 111 14.59 -2.48 14.81
C GLU A 111 13.14 -2.90 15.02
N GLU A 112 12.22 -2.18 14.41
CA GLU A 112 10.79 -2.39 14.54
C GLU A 112 10.35 -3.72 13.89
N PHE A 113 11.04 -4.15 12.83
CA PHE A 113 10.75 -5.39 12.08
C PHE A 113 11.04 -6.58 12.98
N ASN A 114 12.21 -6.49 13.62
CA ASN A 114 12.73 -7.44 14.58
C ASN A 114 11.87 -7.50 15.85
N SER A 115 11.46 -6.35 16.40
CA SER A 115 10.53 -6.27 17.53
C SER A 115 9.21 -7.00 17.27
N LYS A 116 8.59 -6.78 16.10
CA LYS A 116 7.30 -7.41 15.78
C LYS A 116 7.43 -8.87 15.37
N LEU A 117 8.53 -9.24 14.71
CA LEU A 117 8.88 -10.65 14.46
C LEU A 117 9.12 -11.41 15.78
N GLU A 118 9.79 -10.81 16.76
CA GLU A 118 9.96 -11.40 18.09
C GLU A 118 8.62 -11.61 18.79
N ALA A 119 7.74 -10.59 18.77
CA ALA A 119 6.40 -10.69 19.34
C ALA A 119 5.56 -11.80 18.66
N GLN A 120 5.67 -11.96 17.34
CA GLN A 120 5.04 -13.03 16.59
C GLN A 120 5.59 -14.41 16.96
N CYS A 121 6.91 -14.59 16.93
CA CYS A 121 7.56 -15.84 17.32
C CYS A 121 7.19 -16.27 18.75
N LYS A 122 7.11 -15.29 19.67
CA LYS A 122 6.69 -15.50 21.06
C LYS A 122 5.23 -15.94 21.18
N ALA A 123 4.33 -15.39 20.36
CA ALA A 123 2.92 -15.78 20.34
C ALA A 123 2.71 -17.21 19.79
N GLU A 124 3.60 -17.65 18.90
CA GLU A 124 3.52 -18.95 18.20
C GLU A 124 4.41 -20.03 18.83
N GLY A 125 5.24 -19.67 19.82
CA GLY A 125 6.18 -20.58 20.47
C GLY A 125 7.38 -20.98 19.59
N THR A 126 7.72 -20.17 18.58
CA THR A 126 8.83 -20.42 17.65
C THR A 126 10.10 -19.68 18.07
N VAL A 127 11.25 -20.11 17.55
CA VAL A 127 12.55 -19.49 17.86
C VAL A 127 12.70 -18.20 17.06
N TYR A 128 12.76 -17.08 17.77
CA TYR A 128 13.09 -15.79 17.19
C TYR A 128 14.57 -15.71 16.77
N LYS A 129 14.82 -15.17 15.58
CA LYS A 129 16.14 -14.73 15.11
C LYS A 129 15.99 -13.34 14.47
N PRO A 130 16.78 -12.34 14.88
CA PRO A 130 16.78 -11.05 14.22
C PRO A 130 17.36 -11.13 12.79
N TYR A 131 16.87 -10.25 11.93
CA TYR A 131 17.37 -10.00 10.59
C TYR A 131 18.07 -8.64 10.52
N ASN A 132 19.17 -8.55 9.80
CA ASN A 132 19.78 -7.26 9.46
C ASN A 132 19.19 -6.67 8.15
N ALA A 133 19.42 -5.38 7.91
CA ALA A 133 18.98 -4.64 6.73
C ALA A 133 19.20 -5.37 5.39
N GLU A 134 20.37 -5.99 5.21
CA GLU A 134 20.76 -6.66 3.96
C GLU A 134 20.07 -8.02 3.80
N GLU A 135 19.79 -8.74 4.89
CA GLU A 135 18.94 -9.92 4.85
C GLU A 135 17.49 -9.54 4.51
N ILE A 136 16.95 -8.48 5.13
CA ILE A 136 15.59 -7.98 4.85
C ILE A 136 15.45 -7.55 3.38
N LYS A 137 16.42 -6.76 2.87
CA LYS A 137 16.48 -6.35 1.46
C LYS A 137 16.46 -7.54 0.50
N LYS A 138 17.30 -8.56 0.74
CA LYS A 138 17.31 -9.81 -0.05
C LYS A 138 16.00 -10.60 0.01
N HIS A 139 15.23 -10.47 1.10
CA HIS A 139 13.89 -11.05 1.15
C HIS A 139 12.90 -10.27 0.27
N PHE A 140 12.92 -8.93 0.28
CA PHE A 140 12.07 -8.12 -0.59
C PHE A 140 12.42 -8.25 -2.09
N GLU A 141 13.69 -8.36 -2.45
CA GLU A 141 14.10 -8.60 -3.84
C GLU A 141 13.48 -9.90 -4.41
N ARG A 142 13.18 -10.88 -3.55
CA ARG A 142 12.62 -12.21 -3.89
C ARG A 142 11.09 -12.33 -3.79
N VAL A 143 10.36 -11.33 -3.29
CA VAL A 143 8.88 -11.41 -3.28
C VAL A 143 8.32 -11.24 -4.69
N SER A 144 7.07 -11.61 -4.91
CA SER A 144 6.43 -11.45 -6.23
C SER A 144 6.24 -9.98 -6.60
N LEU A 145 6.22 -9.65 -7.90
CA LEU A 145 5.91 -8.31 -8.38
C LEU A 145 4.54 -7.81 -7.91
N ASP A 146 3.54 -8.71 -7.82
CA ASP A 146 2.23 -8.44 -7.20
C ASP A 146 2.38 -7.92 -5.75
N ASP A 147 3.20 -8.58 -4.93
CA ASP A 147 3.42 -8.16 -3.55
C ASP A 147 4.24 -6.85 -3.50
N LYS A 148 5.22 -6.62 -4.41
CA LYS A 148 5.93 -5.32 -4.54
C LYS A 148 4.98 -4.18 -4.90
N ILE A 149 4.02 -4.41 -5.79
CA ILE A 149 2.95 -3.46 -6.14
C ILE A 149 2.01 -3.22 -4.96
N ILE A 150 1.69 -4.23 -4.16
CA ILE A 150 0.90 -4.05 -2.93
C ILE A 150 1.68 -3.22 -1.88
N LEU A 151 2.99 -3.42 -1.75
CA LEU A 151 3.85 -2.63 -0.85
C LEU A 151 3.98 -1.18 -1.32
N SER A 152 3.89 -0.93 -2.64
CA SER A 152 3.96 0.41 -3.21
C SER A 152 2.87 1.37 -2.70
N GLN A 153 1.76 0.83 -2.18
CA GLN A 153 0.65 1.63 -1.63
C GLN A 153 1.04 2.53 -0.46
N PHE A 154 2.13 2.21 0.23
CA PHE A 154 2.64 3.00 1.36
C PHE A 154 3.51 4.17 0.90
N PHE A 155 3.59 4.44 -0.40
CA PHE A 155 4.38 5.51 -0.99
C PHE A 155 3.52 6.42 -1.88
N SER A 156 3.77 7.72 -1.81
CA SER A 156 3.34 8.70 -2.80
C SER A 156 4.42 8.86 -3.86
N TYR A 157 3.98 8.94 -5.11
CA TYR A 157 4.83 9.15 -6.28
C TYR A 157 4.48 10.49 -6.91
N ASN A 158 5.48 11.36 -7.10
CA ASN A 158 5.35 12.55 -7.93
C ASN A 158 6.25 12.40 -9.16
N HIS A 159 5.67 12.56 -10.35
CA HIS A 159 6.41 12.53 -11.62
C HIS A 159 6.56 13.95 -12.13
N ASP A 160 7.79 14.47 -12.04
CA ASP A 160 8.20 15.67 -12.76
C ASP A 160 8.47 15.30 -14.22
N ARG A 161 7.50 15.62 -15.09
CA ARG A 161 7.56 15.30 -16.52
C ARG A 161 8.59 16.13 -17.28
N ASP A 162 8.92 17.32 -16.80
CA ASP A 162 9.84 18.23 -17.47
C ASP A 162 11.29 17.78 -17.25
N ASN A 163 11.59 17.29 -16.04
CA ASN A 163 12.90 16.73 -15.69
C ASN A 163 13.01 15.20 -15.84
N LYS A 164 11.90 14.50 -16.10
CA LYS A 164 11.78 13.03 -16.12
C LYS A 164 12.25 12.38 -14.82
N THR A 165 11.92 12.99 -13.68
CA THR A 165 12.30 12.49 -12.36
C THR A 165 11.10 12.03 -11.56
N TYR A 166 11.33 10.98 -10.77
CA TYR A 166 10.35 10.40 -9.87
C TYR A 166 10.75 10.68 -8.43
N THR A 167 9.96 11.50 -7.74
CA THR A 167 10.10 11.71 -6.29
C THR A 167 9.20 10.73 -5.58
N VAL A 168 9.77 9.93 -4.69
CA VAL A 168 9.05 8.94 -3.88
C VAL A 168 9.12 9.35 -2.41
N VAL A 169 7.97 9.47 -1.76
CA VAL A 169 7.88 9.80 -0.33
C VAL A 169 6.90 8.85 0.38
N PRO A 170 7.09 8.49 1.66
CA PRO A 170 6.11 7.70 2.40
C PRO A 170 4.71 8.36 2.42
N TYR A 171 3.67 7.54 2.31
CA TYR A 171 2.28 7.98 2.20
C TYR A 171 1.69 8.30 3.57
N ASN A 172 1.68 9.59 3.94
CA ASN A 172 0.82 10.06 5.02
C ASN A 172 -0.64 10.17 4.54
N LYS A 173 -1.60 9.85 5.40
CA LYS A 173 -2.97 10.39 5.27
C LYS A 173 -2.87 11.92 5.37
N LEU A 174 -2.91 12.60 4.22
CA LEU A 174 -3.26 14.02 4.18
C LEU A 174 -4.58 14.18 4.96
N PRO A 175 -4.66 15.11 5.94
CA PRO A 175 -5.92 15.37 6.61
C PRO A 175 -6.96 15.78 5.57
N SER A 176 -8.18 15.28 5.75
CA SER A 176 -9.32 15.53 4.87
C SER A 176 -9.41 17.00 4.49
N SER A 177 -9.59 17.29 3.20
CA SER A 177 -9.61 18.63 2.65
C SER A 177 -10.73 19.50 3.23
N ASP A 178 -10.43 20.25 4.29
CA ASP A 178 -11.13 21.48 4.66
C ASP A 178 -10.27 22.39 5.54
N SER A 179 -9.81 23.50 4.94
CA SER A 179 -9.23 24.71 5.53
C SER A 179 -7.78 24.69 6.11
N LYS A 180 -7.06 25.81 5.86
CA LYS A 180 -5.79 26.28 6.48
C LYS A 180 -4.44 25.83 5.88
N GLU A 181 -4.36 25.73 4.57
CA GLU A 181 -3.16 25.39 3.77
C GLU A 181 -1.93 26.36 3.84
N LYS A 182 -1.85 27.30 4.79
CA LYS A 182 -0.74 28.28 4.89
C LYS A 182 -0.07 28.42 6.26
N ASN A 183 -0.55 27.73 7.30
CA ASN A 183 0.05 27.81 8.64
C ASN A 183 0.74 26.52 9.07
N LEU A 184 0.39 25.37 8.47
CA LEU A 184 1.00 24.08 8.82
C LEU A 184 2.43 23.93 8.28
N GLU A 185 2.77 24.52 7.14
CA GLU A 185 4.11 24.38 6.53
C GLU A 185 5.23 24.98 7.40
N SER A 186 4.94 26.07 8.12
CA SER A 186 5.85 26.69 9.09
C SER A 186 5.84 26.01 10.46
N GLU A 187 4.68 25.49 10.89
CA GLU A 187 4.53 24.80 12.18
C GLU A 187 5.17 23.41 12.15
N TYR A 188 5.02 22.64 11.06
CA TYR A 188 5.72 21.36 10.87
C TYR A 188 7.23 21.56 10.84
N LYS A 189 7.75 22.50 10.04
CA LYS A 189 9.20 22.76 9.94
C LYS A 189 9.83 23.01 11.32
N ARG A 190 9.14 23.77 12.17
CA ARG A 190 9.61 24.08 13.52
C ARG A 190 9.56 22.88 14.48
N ILE A 191 8.56 22.01 14.36
CA ILE A 191 8.45 20.80 15.18
C ILE A 191 9.50 19.75 14.79
N TYR A 192 9.90 19.68 13.51
CA TYR A 192 11.04 18.85 13.07
C TYR A 192 12.37 19.30 13.71
N ASP A 193 12.66 20.61 13.67
CA ASP A 193 13.89 21.20 14.23
C ASP A 193 13.98 21.02 15.77
N GLU A 194 12.87 21.16 16.51
CA GLU A 194 12.85 21.08 17.98
C GLU A 194 12.91 19.63 18.54
N LEU A 195 12.67 18.60 17.70
CA LEU A 195 12.68 17.18 18.10
C LEU A 195 13.94 16.40 17.68
N GLY A 196 14.91 17.06 17.04
CA GLY A 196 16.19 16.44 16.64
C GLY A 196 16.11 15.56 15.37
N PHE A 197 15.02 15.63 14.61
CA PHE A 197 14.89 14.97 13.32
C PHE A 197 15.55 15.81 12.22
N GLY A 198 16.65 15.32 11.64
CA GLY A 198 17.03 15.71 10.29
C GLY A 198 16.11 15.02 9.25
N ASP A 199 15.84 15.69 8.13
CA ASP A 199 15.24 15.17 6.87
C ASP A 199 14.57 13.77 6.93
N SER A 200 13.38 13.60 7.53
CA SER A 200 12.65 12.30 7.57
C SER A 200 11.15 12.40 7.87
N PRO A 201 10.35 11.42 7.41
CA PRO A 201 9.60 10.57 8.37
C PRO A 201 9.46 9.09 7.92
N PRO A 202 9.22 8.15 8.86
CA PRO A 202 8.14 7.17 8.67
C PRO A 202 7.23 6.96 9.91
N ASN A 203 6.07 6.34 9.69
CA ASN A 203 5.02 5.98 10.65
C ASN A 203 4.17 4.85 10.01
N GLU A 204 3.20 4.17 10.61
CA GLU A 204 2.42 4.29 11.85
C GLU A 204 2.83 3.08 12.74
N GLU A 205 3.80 3.30 13.65
CA GLU A 205 4.86 2.31 13.98
C GLU A 205 5.23 1.52 12.71
N GLU A 206 5.84 2.25 11.77
CA GLU A 206 6.32 1.90 10.42
C GLU A 206 5.48 0.87 9.61
N LEU A 207 4.17 0.87 9.89
CA LEU A 207 3.02 0.54 9.04
C LEU A 207 2.61 -0.94 8.78
N LEU A 208 2.66 -1.91 9.69
CA LEU A 208 3.08 -1.96 11.08
C LEU A 208 4.33 -2.87 11.09
N THR A 209 5.49 -2.25 10.91
CA THR A 209 6.69 -2.73 10.19
C THR A 209 6.44 -3.49 8.88
N LEU A 210 5.88 -2.76 7.90
CA LEU A 210 5.36 -3.31 6.63
C LEU A 210 4.50 -4.58 6.85
N LYS A 211 3.72 -4.52 7.94
CA LYS A 211 2.76 -5.53 8.45
C LYS A 211 3.45 -6.84 8.91
N ILE A 212 4.48 -6.70 9.75
CA ILE A 212 5.29 -7.73 10.42
C ILE A 212 5.99 -8.67 9.43
N ALA A 213 6.86 -8.13 8.56
CA ALA A 213 7.60 -8.91 7.57
C ALA A 213 6.72 -9.71 6.57
N LEU A 214 5.54 -9.17 6.22
CA LEU A 214 4.43 -9.89 5.55
C LEU A 214 3.84 -11.08 6.34
N ASN A 215 3.96 -11.07 7.68
CA ASN A 215 3.71 -12.16 8.64
C ASN A 215 4.68 -13.36 8.48
N SER A 216 5.96 -13.11 8.71
CA SER A 216 7.03 -14.13 8.77
C SER A 216 6.99 -15.11 7.59
N TYR A 217 6.96 -14.58 6.36
CA TYR A 217 6.97 -15.35 5.09
C TYR A 217 5.74 -16.24 4.81
N ARG A 218 4.69 -16.25 5.65
CA ARG A 218 3.70 -17.35 5.78
C ARG A 218 4.27 -18.65 6.39
N MET A 219 5.10 -18.51 7.43
CA MET A 219 5.37 -19.47 8.52
C MET A 219 6.17 -20.76 8.28
N GLY A 220 6.52 -21.12 7.05
CA GLY A 220 7.27 -22.37 6.79
C GLY A 220 6.41 -23.57 6.39
N ARG A 221 5.37 -23.32 5.58
CA ARG A 221 4.73 -24.37 4.78
C ARG A 221 5.60 -24.65 3.55
N ASN A 222 6.32 -25.78 3.44
CA ASN A 222 6.27 -26.99 4.27
C ASN A 222 7.64 -27.37 4.84
N ILE A 223 7.66 -27.75 6.12
CA ILE A 223 8.66 -28.68 6.64
C ILE A 223 8.42 -30.01 5.91
N ARG A 224 9.30 -30.32 4.94
CA ARG A 224 9.23 -31.42 3.95
C ARG A 224 8.18 -31.16 2.85
N GLU A 225 8.67 -30.94 1.63
CA GLU A 225 8.87 -32.01 0.64
C GLU A 225 10.21 -31.81 -0.07
#